data_AF-A0A5Q2RT94-F1
#
_entry.id   AF-A0A5Q2RT94-F1
#
_cell.length_a   1.000
_cell.length_b   1.000
_cell.length_c   1.000
_cell.angle_alpha   90.00
_cell.angle_beta   90.00
_cell.angle_gamma   90.00
#
_symmetry.space_group_name_H-M   'P 1'
#
loop_
_entity.id
_entity.type
_entity.pdbx_description
1 polymer ?
#
loop_
_entity_poly.entity_id
_entity_poly.type
_entity_poly.pdbx_seq_one_letter_code
_entity_poly.pdbx_strand_id
1 'polypeptide(L)'
;MRIRALSVFEGIVYHSHPIDLSNPCRPTLELEALVREGDIDAGPLHLPVAEYLVMLGDPEAGKRCVDELRRKGRIVEILGVPHISFPTWTPVDVEHR
;
A
#
# COMPACT_ATOMS: atom_id res chain seq x y z
N MET A 1 -4.72 -0.10 -9.70
CA MET A 1 -3.56 0.81 -9.51
C MET A 1 -2.46 -0.05 -8.96
N ARG A 2 -1.23 0.13 -9.41
CA ARG A 2 -0.07 -0.61 -8.90
C ARG A 2 0.83 0.36 -8.16
N ILE A 3 1.20 -0.01 -6.94
CA ILE A 3 1.98 0.81 -6.03
C ILE A 3 3.26 0.06 -5.74
N ARG A 4 4.39 0.75 -5.81
CA ARG A 4 5.66 0.22 -5.38
C ARG A 4 5.99 0.72 -3.99
N ALA A 5 6.15 -0.19 -3.03
CA ALA A 5 6.73 0.09 -1.73
C ALA A 5 8.26 -0.08 -1.82
N LEU A 6 8.99 0.90 -1.30
CA LEU A 6 10.45 0.95 -1.31
C LEU A 6 11.07 0.67 0.07
N SER A 7 10.27 0.75 1.12
CA SER A 7 10.67 0.44 2.48
C SER A 7 9.47 0.06 3.33
N VAL A 8 9.62 -0.99 4.12
CA VAL A 8 8.62 -1.49 5.06
C VAL A 8 9.30 -1.66 6.42
N PHE A 9 8.58 -1.33 7.48
CA PHE A 9 8.98 -1.66 8.85
C PHE A 9 7.72 -2.02 9.64
N GLU A 10 7.77 -3.14 10.37
CA GLU A 10 6.63 -3.70 11.13
C GLU A 10 5.33 -3.80 10.29
N GLY A 11 5.45 -4.18 9.02
CA GLY A 11 4.31 -4.29 8.09
C GLY A 11 3.74 -2.96 7.58
N ILE A 12 4.32 -1.81 7.94
CA ILE A 12 3.90 -0.48 7.46
C ILE A 12 4.80 -0.02 6.32
N VAL A 13 4.20 0.45 5.23
CA VAL A 13 4.89 1.08 4.10
C VAL A 13 5.21 2.54 4.44
N TYR A 14 6.48 2.93 4.33
CA TYR A 14 6.96 4.29 4.63
C TYR A 14 7.28 5.12 3.39
N HIS A 15 7.71 4.47 2.30
CA HIS A 15 8.04 5.13 1.05
C HIS A 15 7.41 4.33 -0.07
N SER A 16 6.62 5.01 -0.90
CA SER A 16 6.01 4.39 -2.06
C SER A 16 5.82 5.36 -3.22
N HIS A 17 5.57 4.80 -4.42
CA HIS A 17 5.17 5.58 -5.59
C HIS A 17 4.22 4.77 -6.48
N PRO A 18 3.35 5.42 -7.28
CA PRO A 18 2.49 4.72 -8.21
C PRO A 18 3.30 4.30 -9.45
N ILE A 19 3.14 3.04 -9.86
CA ILE A 19 3.68 2.50 -11.12
C ILE A 19 2.62 2.61 -12.22
N ASP A 20 1.34 2.48 -11.84
CA ASP A 20 0.20 2.51 -12.74
C ASP A 20 -1.05 3.00 -11.99
N LEU A 21 -1.68 4.07 -12.48
CA LEU A 21 -2.87 4.68 -11.87
C LEU A 21 -4.20 4.06 -12.35
N SER A 22 -4.17 3.15 -13.32
CA SER A 22 -5.35 2.49 -13.85
C SER A 22 -6.08 1.70 -12.75
N ASN A 23 -7.42 1.68 -12.76
CA ASN A 23 -8.25 0.95 -11.77
C ASN A 23 -7.91 1.30 -10.29
N PRO A 24 -8.07 2.57 -9.86
CA PRO A 24 -7.62 3.03 -8.54
C PRO A 24 -8.28 2.28 -7.37
N CYS A 25 -9.54 1.84 -7.51
CA CYS A 25 -10.27 1.16 -6.44
C CYS A 25 -9.90 -0.32 -6.26
N ARG A 26 -8.91 -0.81 -7.03
CA ARG A 26 -8.31 -2.15 -6.91
C ARG A 26 -6.78 -2.01 -6.86
N PRO A 27 -6.23 -1.41 -5.79
CA PRO A 27 -4.79 -1.24 -5.67
C PRO A 27 -4.13 -2.59 -5.38
N THR A 28 -2.96 -2.81 -5.97
CA THR A 28 -2.04 -3.92 -5.66
C THR A 28 -0.69 -3.35 -5.24
N LEU A 29 0.06 -4.11 -4.46
CA LEU A 29 1.33 -3.70 -3.89
C LEU A 29 2.47 -4.57 -4.41
N GLU A 30 3.50 -3.92 -4.92
CA GLU A 30 4.80 -4.48 -5.25
C GLU A 30 5.81 -4.01 -4.20
N LEU A 31 6.63 -4.92 -3.66
CA LEU A 31 7.64 -4.60 -2.64
C LEU A 31 9.03 -4.69 -3.27
N GLU A 32 9.68 -3.53 -3.45
CA GLU A 32 11.07 -3.38 -3.91
C GLU A 32 11.89 -2.83 -2.73
N ALA A 33 12.17 -3.68 -1.74
CA ALA A 33 12.86 -3.27 -0.52
C ALA A 33 13.82 -4.36 -0.04
N LEU A 34 14.93 -3.94 0.57
CA LEU A 34 15.75 -4.84 1.38
C LEU A 34 14.99 -5.10 2.70
N VAL A 35 14.50 -6.32 2.88
CA VAL A 35 13.76 -6.74 4.07
C VAL A 35 14.66 -7.50 5.03
N ARG A 36 14.49 -7.24 6.33
CA ARG A 36 15.08 -8.00 7.43
C ARG A 36 14.01 -8.88 8.08
N GLU A 37 14.47 -9.82 8.89
CA GLU A 37 13.58 -10.58 9.77
C GLU A 37 12.79 -9.59 10.65
N GLY A 38 11.47 -9.77 10.68
CA GLY A 38 10.50 -8.90 11.34
C GLY A 38 9.84 -7.84 10.46
N ASP A 39 10.42 -7.47 9.31
CA ASP A 39 9.85 -6.41 8.47
C ASP A 39 8.55 -6.84 7.76
N ILE A 40 8.47 -8.12 7.36
CA ILE A 40 7.36 -8.68 6.56
C ILE A 40 6.76 -9.96 7.16
N ASP A 41 7.28 -10.43 8.29
CA ASP A 41 7.00 -11.78 8.81
C ASP A 41 5.65 -11.91 9.53
N ALA A 42 4.91 -10.80 9.68
CA ALA A 42 3.70 -10.71 10.50
C ALA A 42 2.37 -10.62 9.72
N GLY A 43 2.40 -10.68 8.37
CA GLY A 43 1.18 -10.77 7.56
C GLY A 43 0.99 -9.64 6.54
N PRO A 44 -0.20 -9.00 6.48
CA PRO A 44 -0.49 -7.97 5.47
C PRO A 44 0.47 -6.77 5.55
N LEU A 45 0.66 -6.11 4.41
CA LEU A 45 1.32 -4.81 4.37
C LEU A 45 0.30 -3.68 4.40
N HIS A 46 0.66 -2.56 5.02
CA HIS A 46 -0.26 -1.47 5.28
C HIS A 46 0.27 -0.16 4.70
N LEU A 47 -0.51 0.45 3.82
CA LEU A 47 -0.20 1.75 3.24
C LEU A 47 -1.12 2.82 3.84
N PRO A 48 -0.61 3.94 4.37
CA PRO A 48 -1.45 5.03 4.83
C PRO A 48 -2.42 5.49 3.73
N VAL A 49 -3.70 5.68 4.08
CA VAL A 49 -4.71 6.16 3.11
C VAL A 49 -4.31 7.53 2.56
N ALA A 50 -3.69 8.39 3.38
CA ALA A 50 -3.21 9.69 2.95
C ALA A 50 -2.19 9.59 1.80
N GLU A 51 -1.25 8.65 1.88
CA GLU A 51 -0.23 8.46 0.85
C GLU A 51 -0.86 7.93 -0.45
N TYR A 52 -1.81 6.99 -0.35
CA TYR A 52 -2.61 6.56 -1.49
C TYR A 52 -3.35 7.72 -2.18
N LEU A 53 -3.97 8.63 -1.42
CA LEU A 53 -4.70 9.78 -1.97
C LEU A 53 -3.74 10.76 -2.66
N VAL A 54 -2.56 10.99 -2.08
CA VAL A 54 -1.51 11.81 -2.70
C VAL A 54 -1.03 11.19 -4.01
N MET A 55 -0.75 9.89 -4.03
CA MET A 55 -0.35 9.18 -5.25
C MET A 55 -1.43 9.22 -6.33
N LEU A 56 -2.70 9.14 -5.96
CA LEU A 56 -3.82 9.17 -6.90
C LEU A 56 -4.02 10.56 -7.51
N GLY A 57 -3.85 11.63 -6.73
CA GLY A 57 -3.96 13.01 -7.20
C GLY A 57 -5.38 13.45 -7.63
N ASP A 58 -6.40 12.61 -7.42
CA ASP A 58 -7.81 12.86 -7.75
C ASP A 58 -8.67 12.66 -6.49
N PRO A 59 -9.14 13.76 -5.84
CA PRO A 59 -9.92 13.68 -4.60
C PRO A 59 -11.25 12.94 -4.74
N GLU A 60 -11.96 13.11 -5.87
CA GLU A 60 -13.28 12.50 -6.07
C GLU A 60 -13.16 10.99 -6.34
N ALA A 61 -12.19 10.60 -7.17
CA ALA A 61 -11.85 9.19 -7.32
C ALA A 61 -11.32 8.59 -6.01
N GLY A 62 -10.53 9.35 -5.26
CA GLY A 62 -9.99 8.97 -3.95
C GLY A 62 -11.08 8.61 -2.96
N LYS A 63 -12.05 9.51 -2.76
CA LYS A 63 -13.20 9.29 -1.87
C LYS A 63 -13.97 8.03 -2.25
N ARG A 64 -14.34 7.89 -3.53
CA ARG A 64 -15.06 6.72 -4.05
C ARG A 64 -14.30 5.42 -3.78
N CYS A 65 -13.00 5.40 -4.05
CA CYS A 65 -12.19 4.20 -3.88
C CYS A 65 -11.96 3.84 -2.41
N VAL A 66 -11.76 4.82 -1.52
CA VAL A 66 -11.65 4.58 -0.08
C VAL A 66 -12.94 3.97 0.47
N ASP A 67 -14.10 4.45 0.05
CA ASP A 67 -15.39 3.87 0.46
C ASP A 67 -15.56 2.43 -0.05
N GLU A 68 -15.14 2.13 -1.28
CA GLU A 68 -15.14 0.77 -1.82
C GLU A 68 -14.19 -0.16 -1.05
N LEU A 69 -12.97 0.31 -0.76
CA LEU A 69 -11.99 -0.45 0.02
C LEU A 69 -12.49 -0.72 1.44
N ARG A 70 -13.14 0.27 2.08
CA ARG A 70 -13.76 0.10 3.40
C ARG A 70 -14.84 -0.98 3.36
N ARG A 71 -15.74 -0.95 2.38
CA ARG A 71 -16.77 -2.00 2.20
C ARG A 71 -16.19 -3.39 1.98
N LYS A 72 -14.99 -3.48 1.39
CA LYS A 72 -14.25 -4.73 1.19
C LYS A 72 -13.43 -5.18 2.42
N GLY A 73 -13.51 -4.46 3.55
CA GLY A 73 -12.69 -4.75 4.73
C GLY A 73 -11.19 -4.52 4.52
N ARG A 74 -10.82 -3.72 3.51
CA ARG A 74 -9.42 -3.42 3.15
C ARG A 74 -8.88 -2.17 3.86
N ILE A 75 -9.69 -1.47 4.65
CA ILE A 75 -9.24 -0.34 5.47
C ILE A 75 -9.16 -0.82 6.92
N VAL A 76 -7.98 -0.69 7.52
CA VAL A 76 -7.70 -0.99 8.93
C VAL A 76 -7.19 0.26 9.63
N GLU A 77 -7.27 0.27 10.96
CA GLU A 77 -6.73 1.36 11.78
C GLU A 77 -5.52 0.86 12.55
N ILE A 78 -4.41 1.61 12.46
CA ILE A 78 -3.17 1.32 13.17
C ILE A 78 -2.74 2.61 13.84
N LEU A 79 -2.67 2.61 15.17
CA LEU A 79 -2.36 3.79 16.00
C LEU A 79 -3.25 5.00 15.68
N GLY A 80 -4.54 4.78 15.39
CA GLY A 80 -5.49 5.84 15.04
C GLY A 80 -5.41 6.36 13.60
N VAL A 81 -4.54 5.77 12.76
CA VAL A 81 -4.35 6.17 11.37
C VAL A 81 -4.97 5.12 10.43
N PRO A 82 -5.80 5.53 9.45
CA PRO A 82 -6.37 4.61 8.48
C PRO A 82 -5.33 4.16 7.45
N HIS A 83 -5.24 2.85 7.25
CA HIS A 83 -4.36 2.21 6.28
C HIS A 83 -5.14 1.30 5.34
N ILE A 84 -4.72 1.27 4.08
CA ILE A 84 -5.09 0.23 3.13
C ILE A 84 -4.27 -1.01 3.46
N SER A 85 -4.93 -2.06 3.91
CA SER A 85 -4.32 -3.37 4.13
C SER A 85 -4.14 -4.09 2.79
N PHE A 86 -3.00 -4.73 2.58
CA PHE A 86 -2.64 -5.57 1.45
C PHE A 86 -2.32 -6.97 1.97
N PRO A 87 -3.33 -7.86 2.02
CA PRO A 87 -3.12 -9.23 2.50
C PRO A 87 -2.15 -10.04 1.62
N THR A 88 -2.04 -9.65 0.35
CA THR A 88 -1.09 -10.18 -0.61
C THR A 88 -0.37 -9.04 -1.31
N TRP A 89 0.91 -9.27 -1.60
CA TRP A 89 1.81 -8.35 -2.26
C TRP A 89 2.84 -9.16 -3.05
N THR A 90 3.50 -8.52 -4.03
CA THR A 90 4.45 -9.18 -4.93
C THR A 90 5.87 -8.69 -4.63
N PRO A 91 6.83 -9.56 -4.28
CA PRO A 91 8.23 -9.14 -4.19
C PRO A 91 8.75 -8.74 -5.57
N VAL A 92 9.57 -7.70 -5.63
CA VAL A 92 10.31 -7.27 -6.81
C VAL A 92 11.79 -7.42 -6.49
N ASP A 93 12.51 -8.17 -7.32
CA ASP A 93 13.93 -8.41 -7.11
C ASP A 93 14.72 -7.10 -7.12
N VAL A 94 15.40 -6.86 -6.01
CA VAL A 94 16.47 -5.87 -5.85
C VAL A 94 17.81 -6.57 -6.11
N GLU A 95 17.98 -7.20 -7.27
CA GLU A 95 19.32 -7.62 -7.69
C GLU A 95 20.19 -6.38 -7.90
N HIS A 96 21.27 -6.30 -7.10
CA HIS A 96 22.33 -5.28 -7.07
C HIS A 96 22.33 -4.28 -8.25
N ARG A 97 21.72 -3.11 -8.03
CA ARG A 97 22.02 -1.90 -8.80
C ARG A 97 23.26 -1.21 -8.25
#